data_AF-X0Y9G9-F1
#
_entry.id   AF-X0Y9G9-F1
#
_cell.length_a   1.000
_cell.length_b   1.000
_cell.length_c   1.000
_cell.angle_alpha   90.00
_cell.angle_beta   90.00
_cell.angle_gamma   90.00
#
_symmetry.space_group_name_H-M   'P 1'
#
loop_
_entity.id
_entity.type
_entity.pdbx_description
1 polymer ?
#
loop_
_entity_poly.entity_id
_entity_poly.type
_entity_poly.pdbx_seq_one_letter_code
_entity_poly.pdbx_strand_id
1 'polypeptide(L)'
;ECREAGTAFFDAVCEFMNSAVPDTEGCKQLRIVSEVEETESFTTLRDSEAMPLARLLKKLSVQVYELARRSEMIVDDDDRNAQGDLGELKAIARRVAAAAAAVMEVFSEDGRQDNIVYWIETRRGPREPVSLHIAPLDIADELVEHFYPRVKTIVLTSATLSVGGRFDYVEGRIGLDRLPADR
;
A
#
# COMPACT_ATOMS: atom_id res chain seq x y z
N GLU A 1 18.18 14.80 6.72
CA GLU A 1 17.72 13.47 7.19
C GLU A 1 16.49 12.95 6.44
N CYS A 2 15.23 13.15 6.87
CA CYS A 2 14.07 12.47 6.24
C CYS A 2 13.93 12.70 4.73
N ARG A 3 14.15 13.94 4.28
CA ARG A 3 14.10 14.29 2.87
C ARG A 3 15.20 13.60 2.06
N GLU A 4 16.42 13.60 2.57
CA GLU A 4 17.57 12.97 1.91
C GLU A 4 17.40 11.45 1.83
N ALA A 5 16.97 10.81 2.94
CA ALA A 5 16.66 9.38 2.95
C ALA A 5 15.52 9.03 1.98
N GLY A 6 14.50 9.90 1.86
CA GLY A 6 13.44 9.73 0.88
C GLY A 6 13.96 9.80 -0.56
N THR A 7 14.80 10.79 -0.88
CA THR A 7 15.43 10.92 -2.21
C THR A 7 16.32 9.72 -2.53
N ALA A 8 17.22 9.34 -1.62
CA ALA A 8 18.09 8.18 -1.79
C ALA A 8 17.32 6.88 -2.04
N PHE A 9 16.24 6.65 -1.27
CA PHE A 9 15.35 5.51 -1.48
C PHE A 9 14.72 5.51 -2.87
N PHE A 10 14.11 6.62 -3.31
CA PHE A 10 13.46 6.65 -4.62
C PHE A 10 14.45 6.51 -5.77
N ASP A 11 15.64 7.11 -5.66
CA ASP A 11 16.72 6.96 -6.63
C ASP A 11 17.18 5.50 -6.72
N ALA A 12 17.38 4.84 -5.57
CA ALA A 12 17.76 3.44 -5.49
C ALA A 12 16.67 2.49 -6.04
N VAL A 13 15.38 2.78 -5.82
CA VAL A 13 14.29 2.02 -6.44
C VAL A 13 14.33 2.18 -7.96
N CYS A 14 14.56 3.39 -8.47
CA CYS A 14 14.68 3.62 -9.91
C CYS A 14 15.88 2.87 -10.52
N GLU A 15 17.05 2.90 -9.87
CA GLU A 15 18.24 2.16 -10.31
C GLU A 15 17.98 0.64 -10.32
N PHE A 16 17.42 0.11 -9.23
CA PHE A 16 17.02 -1.29 -9.13
C PHE A 16 16.05 -1.69 -10.25
N MET A 17 14.97 -0.93 -10.44
CA MET A 17 13.97 -1.19 -11.48
C MET A 17 14.54 -1.10 -12.90
N ASN A 18 15.51 -0.21 -13.13
CA ASN A 18 16.20 -0.11 -14.42
C ASN A 18 17.11 -1.30 -14.71
N SER A 19 17.69 -1.91 -13.67
CA SER A 19 18.49 -3.13 -13.79
C SER A 19 17.63 -4.40 -13.91
N ALA A 20 16.51 -4.46 -13.20
CA ALA A 20 15.69 -5.67 -13.06
C ALA A 20 14.65 -5.83 -14.18
N VAL A 21 14.15 -4.71 -14.73
CA VAL A 21 13.11 -4.73 -15.76
C VAL A 21 13.65 -4.12 -17.06
N PRO A 22 13.62 -4.88 -18.18
CA PRO A 22 14.02 -4.38 -19.49
C PRO A 22 13.28 -3.09 -19.88
N ASP A 23 13.94 -2.26 -20.67
CA ASP A 23 13.34 -1.03 -21.18
C ASP A 23 12.20 -1.34 -22.17
N THR A 24 10.98 -1.10 -21.72
CA THR A 24 9.75 -1.16 -22.55
C THR A 24 9.11 0.23 -22.65
N GLU A 25 8.38 0.49 -23.74
CA GLU A 25 7.54 1.70 -23.82
C GLU A 25 6.47 1.66 -22.71
N GLY A 26 6.43 2.67 -21.85
CA GLY A 26 5.39 2.83 -20.82
C GLY A 26 5.89 2.71 -19.37
N CYS A 27 5.07 2.07 -18.53
CA CYS A 27 5.31 1.87 -17.10
C CYS A 27 6.09 0.57 -16.89
N LYS A 28 7.23 0.62 -16.19
CA LYS A 28 7.91 -0.58 -15.70
C LYS A 28 7.16 -1.11 -14.49
N GLN A 29 6.95 -2.41 -14.43
CA GLN A 29 6.28 -3.08 -13.32
C GLN A 29 7.09 -4.32 -12.95
N LEU A 30 7.33 -4.53 -11.66
CA LEU A 30 8.03 -5.70 -11.15
C LEU A 30 7.27 -6.27 -9.97
N ARG A 31 6.75 -7.50 -10.12
CA ARG A 31 6.19 -8.26 -9.01
C ARG A 31 7.34 -8.78 -8.15
N ILE A 32 7.23 -8.60 -6.84
CA ILE A 32 8.22 -9.08 -5.89
C ILE A 32 7.85 -10.53 -5.56
N VAL A 33 8.60 -11.47 -6.14
CA VAL A 33 8.53 -12.91 -5.90
C VAL A 33 9.82 -13.37 -5.22
N SER A 34 9.87 -14.60 -4.72
CA SER A 34 11.03 -15.14 -3.99
C SER A 34 12.34 -14.99 -4.78
N GLU A 35 12.32 -15.21 -6.09
CA GLU A 35 13.49 -15.08 -6.95
C GLU A 35 14.03 -13.64 -7.01
N VAL A 36 13.15 -12.64 -6.89
CA VAL A 36 13.55 -11.22 -6.83
C VAL A 36 14.12 -10.90 -5.45
N GLU A 37 13.51 -11.42 -4.38
CA GLU A 37 13.94 -11.16 -3.00
C GLU A 37 15.32 -11.72 -2.69
N GLU A 38 15.65 -12.87 -3.26
CA GLU A 38 16.93 -13.53 -3.09
C GLU A 38 18.08 -12.83 -3.83
N THR A 39 17.78 -11.84 -4.68
CA THR A 39 18.82 -11.07 -5.38
C THR A 39 19.55 -10.11 -4.46
N GLU A 40 20.88 -9.99 -4.65
CA GLU A 40 21.72 -9.06 -3.89
C GLU A 40 21.30 -7.60 -4.07
N SER A 41 20.81 -7.23 -5.26
CA SER A 41 20.33 -5.87 -5.53
C SER A 41 19.06 -5.54 -4.77
N PHE A 42 18.13 -6.49 -4.62
CA PHE A 42 16.92 -6.29 -3.83
C PHE A 42 17.20 -6.26 -2.33
N THR A 43 18.04 -7.16 -1.80
CA THR A 43 18.43 -7.15 -0.38
C THR A 43 19.16 -5.86 -0.01
N THR A 44 20.05 -5.37 -0.89
CA THR A 44 20.73 -4.07 -0.70
C THR A 44 19.74 -2.92 -0.66
N LEU A 45 18.81 -2.84 -1.63
CA LEU A 45 17.75 -1.82 -1.67
C LEU A 45 16.90 -1.84 -0.40
N ARG A 46 16.52 -3.03 0.07
CA ARG A 46 15.74 -3.21 1.29
C ARG A 46 16.52 -2.71 2.51
N ASP A 47 17.71 -3.24 2.73
CA ASP A 47 18.42 -3.10 4.01
C ASP A 47 19.10 -1.74 4.15
N SER A 48 19.59 -1.18 3.03
CA SER A 48 20.33 0.09 3.03
C SER A 48 19.42 1.31 2.86
N GLU A 49 18.28 1.17 2.17
CA GLU A 49 17.43 2.31 1.81
C GLU A 49 16.02 2.20 2.39
N ALA A 50 15.29 1.13 2.05
CA ALA A 50 13.86 1.00 2.40
C ALA A 50 13.63 0.92 3.92
N MET A 51 14.36 0.04 4.60
CA MET A 51 14.15 -0.22 6.02
C MET A 51 14.61 0.96 6.91
N PRO A 52 15.74 1.64 6.63
CA PRO A 52 16.09 2.89 7.31
C PRO A 52 15.05 4.00 7.09
N LEU A 53 14.56 4.18 5.85
CA LEU A 53 13.52 5.16 5.56
C LEU A 53 12.23 4.86 6.35
N ALA A 54 11.76 3.62 6.34
CA ALA A 54 10.56 3.21 7.07
C ALA A 54 10.68 3.50 8.57
N ARG A 55 11.83 3.18 9.18
CA ARG A 55 12.11 3.48 10.59
C ARG A 55 12.12 4.98 10.88
N LEU A 56 12.73 5.76 9.98
CA LEU A 56 12.81 7.22 10.13
C LEU A 56 11.42 7.88 9.98
N LEU A 57 10.62 7.46 9.00
CA LEU A 57 9.24 7.92 8.84
C LEU A 57 8.37 7.53 10.05
N LYS A 58 8.51 6.30 10.56
CA LYS A 58 7.81 5.85 11.78
C LYS A 58 8.20 6.68 12.99
N LYS A 59 9.48 7.02 13.16
CA LYS A 59 9.94 7.91 14.22
C LYS A 59 9.33 9.31 14.08
N LEU A 60 9.33 9.86 12.86
CA LEU A 60 8.76 11.17 12.57
C LEU A 60 7.26 11.20 12.86
N SER A 61 6.50 10.18 12.45
CA SER A 61 5.05 10.15 12.68
C SER A 61 4.70 10.16 14.17
N VAL A 62 5.44 9.40 14.99
CA VAL A 62 5.28 9.41 16.45
C VAL A 62 5.59 10.79 17.02
N GLN A 63 6.67 11.44 16.58
CA GLN A 63 7.04 12.78 17.07
C GLN A 63 6.01 13.84 16.70
N VAL A 64 5.49 13.83 15.47
CA VAL A 64 4.43 14.76 15.03
C VAL A 64 3.12 14.50 15.77
N TYR A 65 2.78 13.24 16.00
CA TYR A 65 1.60 12.87 16.78
C TYR A 65 1.70 13.33 18.23
N GLU A 66 2.85 13.12 18.88
CA GLU A 66 3.09 13.59 20.25
C GLU A 66 3.08 15.12 20.34
N LEU A 67 3.62 15.81 19.33
CA LEU A 67 3.51 17.27 19.26
C LEU A 67 2.04 17.70 19.21
N ALA A 68 1.24 17.10 18.32
CA ALA A 68 -0.19 17.39 18.24
C ALA A 68 -0.89 17.12 19.58
N ARG A 69 -0.65 15.96 20.19
CA ARG A 69 -1.23 15.58 21.49
C ARG A 69 -0.89 16.59 22.60
N ARG A 70 0.34 17.10 22.63
CA ARG A 70 0.75 18.12 23.61
C ARG A 70 0.15 19.49 23.31
N SER A 71 0.03 19.86 22.04
CA SER A 71 -0.61 21.11 21.63
C SER A 71 -2.08 21.14 22.00
N GLU A 72 -2.77 20.00 21.92
CA GLU A 72 -4.18 19.86 22.36
C GLU A 72 -4.43 20.26 23.82
N MET A 73 -3.40 20.21 24.68
CA MET A 73 -3.52 20.65 26.08
C MET A 73 -3.39 22.18 26.26
N ILE A 74 -2.94 22.89 25.24
CA ILE A 74 -2.59 24.32 25.30
C ILE A 74 -3.50 25.15 24.39
N VAL A 75 -4.01 24.55 23.32
CA VAL A 75 -4.92 25.19 22.37
C VAL A 75 -6.26 25.48 23.04
N ASP A 76 -6.77 26.69 22.86
CA ASP A 76 -8.11 27.11 23.29
C ASP A 76 -9.17 26.42 22.41
N ASP A 77 -10.22 25.88 23.02
CA ASP A 77 -11.33 25.23 22.31
C ASP A 77 -12.09 26.22 21.41
N ASP A 78 -12.08 27.51 21.74
CA ASP A 78 -12.75 28.55 20.95
C ASP A 78 -11.89 29.06 19.76
N ASP A 79 -10.59 28.74 19.72
CA ASP A 79 -9.71 29.11 18.60
C ASP A 79 -9.81 28.11 17.44
N ARG A 80 -10.72 28.40 16.52
CA ARG A 80 -10.97 27.58 15.32
C ARG A 80 -9.74 27.37 14.43
N ASN A 81 -8.83 28.34 14.36
CA ASN A 81 -7.64 28.20 13.50
C ASN A 81 -6.66 27.22 14.13
N ALA A 82 -6.41 27.37 15.43
CA ALA A 82 -5.53 26.47 16.17
C ALA A 82 -6.07 25.03 16.21
N GLN A 83 -7.39 24.86 16.31
CA GLN A 83 -8.05 23.55 16.19
C GLN A 83 -7.89 22.94 14.78
N GLY A 84 -7.96 23.78 13.74
CA GLY A 84 -7.71 23.37 12.35
C GLY A 84 -6.29 22.86 12.16
N ASP A 85 -5.29 23.62 12.60
CA ASP A 85 -3.87 23.27 12.53
C ASP A 85 -3.57 21.97 13.32
N LEU A 86 -4.21 21.80 14.49
CA LEU A 86 -4.11 20.59 15.30
C LEU A 86 -4.65 19.36 14.56
N GLY A 87 -5.80 19.52 13.88
CA GLY A 87 -6.37 18.49 13.02
C GLY A 87 -5.44 18.12 11.86
N GLU A 88 -4.81 19.12 11.24
CA GLU A 88 -3.85 18.92 10.16
C GLU A 88 -2.58 18.20 10.63
N LEU A 89 -2.02 18.57 11.79
CA LEU A 89 -0.88 17.87 12.39
C LEU A 89 -1.20 16.38 12.65
N LYS A 90 -2.37 16.08 13.22
CA LYS A 90 -2.84 14.70 13.43
C LYS A 90 -2.98 13.96 12.09
N ALA A 91 -3.50 14.62 11.05
CA ALA A 91 -3.63 14.03 9.72
C ALA A 91 -2.26 13.76 9.06
N ILE A 92 -1.31 14.69 9.17
CA ILE A 92 0.07 14.52 8.69
C ILE A 92 0.74 13.35 9.39
N ALA A 93 0.66 13.26 10.71
CA ALA A 93 1.22 12.15 11.48
C ALA A 93 0.69 10.79 10.98
N ARG A 94 -0.62 10.67 10.77
CA ARG A 94 -1.24 9.44 10.23
C ARG A 94 -0.74 9.11 8.82
N ARG A 95 -0.63 10.11 7.94
CA ARG A 95 -0.11 9.92 6.57
C ARG A 95 1.34 9.44 6.56
N VAL A 96 2.19 10.02 7.40
CA VAL A 96 3.60 9.61 7.55
C VAL A 96 3.68 8.19 8.13
N ALA A 97 2.84 7.86 9.12
CA ALA A 97 2.78 6.51 9.67
C ALA A 97 2.33 5.48 8.62
N ALA A 98 1.33 5.81 7.81
CA ALA A 98 0.86 4.95 6.72
C ALA A 98 1.95 4.74 5.66
N ALA A 99 2.70 5.79 5.29
CA ALA A 99 3.83 5.66 4.38
C ALA A 99 4.94 4.76 4.95
N ALA A 100 5.27 4.92 6.23
CA ALA A 100 6.24 4.06 6.91
C ALA A 100 5.79 2.59 6.91
N ALA A 101 4.51 2.33 7.20
CA ALA A 101 3.94 0.99 7.18
C ALA A 101 3.95 0.39 5.77
N ALA A 102 3.59 1.16 4.74
CA ALA A 102 3.60 0.68 3.36
C ALA A 102 5.01 0.29 2.88
N VAL A 103 6.03 1.11 3.17
CA VAL A 103 7.42 0.76 2.82
C VAL A 103 7.87 -0.47 3.61
N MET A 104 7.56 -0.54 4.91
CA MET A 104 7.91 -1.70 5.72
C MET A 104 7.26 -2.99 5.20
N GLU A 105 5.96 -2.94 4.87
CA GLU A 105 5.19 -4.10 4.44
C GLU A 105 5.66 -4.63 3.08
N VAL A 106 5.98 -3.75 2.12
CA VAL A 106 6.45 -4.16 0.78
C VAL A 106 7.82 -4.81 0.81
N PHE A 107 8.68 -4.40 1.75
CA PHE A 107 10.08 -4.81 1.82
C PHE A 107 10.39 -5.75 3.00
N SER A 108 9.38 -6.19 3.77
CA SER A 108 9.58 -7.13 4.88
C SER A 108 9.79 -8.56 4.35
N GLU A 109 10.77 -9.26 4.89
CA GLU A 109 10.92 -10.72 4.70
C GLU A 109 9.91 -11.48 5.57
N ASP A 110 9.67 -10.98 6.79
CA ASP A 110 8.77 -11.57 7.76
C ASP A 110 7.32 -11.22 7.41
N GLY A 111 6.44 -12.22 7.41
CA GLY A 111 5.00 -12.01 7.31
C GLY A 111 4.42 -11.99 5.90
N ARG A 112 5.17 -12.45 4.88
CA ARG A 112 4.59 -12.70 3.55
C ARG A 112 3.40 -13.64 3.66
N GLN A 113 2.25 -13.16 3.20
CA GLN A 113 1.04 -13.94 3.13
C GLN A 113 0.89 -14.51 1.71
N ASP A 114 0.60 -15.80 1.60
CA ASP A 114 0.42 -16.47 0.29
C ASP A 114 -0.69 -15.82 -0.56
N ASN A 115 -1.68 -15.20 0.10
CA ASN A 115 -2.78 -14.51 -0.56
C ASN A 115 -2.50 -13.02 -0.85
N ILE A 116 -1.27 -12.52 -0.69
CA ILE A 116 -0.93 -11.11 -0.96
C ILE A 116 0.11 -11.04 -2.07
N VAL A 117 -0.05 -10.06 -2.96
CA VAL A 117 0.91 -9.70 -3.99
C VAL A 117 1.47 -8.31 -3.77
N TYR A 118 2.79 -8.23 -3.92
CA TYR A 118 3.57 -7.02 -3.81
C TYR A 118 4.18 -6.69 -5.18
N TRP A 119 4.13 -5.43 -5.59
CA TRP A 119 4.82 -5.00 -6.81
C TRP A 119 5.24 -3.54 -6.74
N ILE A 120 6.25 -3.22 -7.55
CA ILE A 120 6.78 -1.86 -7.72
C ILE A 120 6.46 -1.41 -9.14
N GLU A 121 6.03 -0.16 -9.30
CA GLU A 121 5.89 0.47 -10.60
C GLU A 121 6.71 1.76 -10.69
N THR A 122 7.31 1.98 -11.86
CA THR A 122 7.97 3.24 -12.21
C THR A 122 7.50 3.69 -13.60
N ARG A 123 7.20 4.98 -13.76
CA ARG A 123 6.82 5.56 -15.07
C ARG A 123 7.91 6.46 -15.62
N ARG A 124 8.09 6.44 -16.94
CA ARG A 124 8.89 7.43 -17.65
C ARG A 124 8.14 8.77 -17.76
N GLY A 125 8.79 9.88 -17.37
CA GLY A 125 8.27 11.24 -17.52
C GLY A 125 8.90 12.27 -16.56
N PRO A 126 8.55 13.57 -16.65
CA PRO A 126 9.18 14.66 -15.87
C PRO A 126 9.06 14.55 -14.35
N ARG A 127 8.23 13.61 -13.89
CA ARG A 127 8.04 13.22 -12.50
C ARG A 127 7.92 11.71 -12.51
N GLU A 128 9.04 11.01 -12.46
CA GLU A 128 9.12 9.54 -12.41
C GLU A 128 8.51 9.06 -11.09
N PRO A 129 7.20 8.73 -11.04
CA PRO A 129 6.57 8.37 -9.79
C PRO A 129 6.89 6.90 -9.56
N VAL A 130 7.68 6.62 -8.54
CA VAL A 130 7.76 5.29 -7.95
C VAL A 130 6.46 5.07 -7.17
N SER A 131 5.84 3.92 -7.36
CA SER A 131 4.72 3.48 -6.53
C SER A 131 4.94 2.05 -6.06
N LEU A 132 4.62 1.83 -4.79
CA LEU A 132 4.65 0.51 -4.17
C LEU A 132 3.22 0.05 -3.95
N HIS A 133 2.96 -1.21 -4.24
CA HIS A 133 1.62 -1.74 -4.22
C HIS A 133 1.55 -3.06 -3.46
N ILE A 134 0.42 -3.25 -2.81
CA ILE A 134 0.07 -4.42 -2.02
C ILE A 134 -1.39 -4.72 -2.32
N ALA A 135 -1.70 -5.93 -2.76
CA ALA A 135 -3.09 -6.33 -3.00
C ALA A 135 -3.31 -7.80 -2.66
N PRO A 136 -4.47 -8.17 -2.10
CA PRO A 136 -4.84 -9.57 -1.97
C PRO A 136 -5.11 -10.22 -3.34
N LEU A 137 -4.73 -11.49 -3.47
CA LEU A 137 -5.02 -12.33 -4.63
C LEU A 137 -6.48 -12.78 -4.63
N ASP A 138 -7.04 -13.10 -3.48
CA ASP A 138 -8.45 -13.40 -3.25
C ASP A 138 -9.06 -12.38 -2.28
N ILE A 139 -10.23 -11.84 -2.64
CA ILE A 139 -11.00 -10.86 -1.86
C ILE A 139 -12.36 -11.41 -1.41
N ALA A 140 -12.63 -12.70 -1.67
CA ALA A 140 -13.94 -13.29 -1.48
C ALA A 140 -14.41 -13.20 -0.03
N ASP A 141 -13.55 -13.52 0.95
CA ASP A 141 -13.92 -13.49 2.36
C ASP A 141 -14.14 -12.05 2.85
N GLU A 142 -13.33 -11.09 2.41
CA GLU A 142 -13.48 -9.69 2.74
C GLU A 142 -14.81 -9.11 2.21
N LEU A 143 -15.21 -9.52 0.99
CA LEU A 143 -16.50 -9.13 0.44
C LEU A 143 -17.65 -9.74 1.24
N VAL A 144 -17.54 -11.01 1.64
CA VAL A 144 -18.54 -11.70 2.47
C VAL A 144 -18.68 -11.08 3.85
N GLU A 145 -17.57 -10.73 4.49
CA GLU A 145 -17.59 -10.21 5.85
C GLU A 145 -17.98 -8.72 5.91
N HIS A 146 -17.52 -7.91 4.95
CA HIS A 146 -17.59 -6.46 5.08
C HIS A 146 -18.47 -5.76 4.05
N PHE A 147 -18.59 -6.31 2.83
CA PHE A 147 -19.33 -5.66 1.75
C PHE A 147 -20.77 -6.14 1.67
N TYR A 148 -20.99 -7.45 1.47
CA TYR A 148 -22.33 -8.03 1.31
C TYR A 148 -23.27 -7.69 2.47
N PRO A 149 -22.86 -7.66 3.75
CA PRO A 149 -23.74 -7.29 4.86
C PRO A 149 -24.31 -5.88 4.78
N ARG A 150 -23.65 -4.98 4.05
CA ARG A 150 -24.01 -3.56 3.97
C ARG A 150 -24.86 -3.21 2.75
N VAL A 151 -25.04 -4.15 1.82
CA VAL A 151 -25.81 -3.96 0.58
C VAL A 151 -27.04 -4.85 0.56
N LYS A 152 -28.18 -4.28 0.15
CA LYS A 152 -29.46 -5.00 0.09
C LYS A 152 -29.63 -5.84 -1.16
N THR A 153 -29.06 -5.39 -2.28
CA THR A 153 -29.22 -6.01 -3.59
C THR A 153 -28.00 -5.70 -4.44
N ILE A 154 -27.51 -6.70 -5.17
CA ILE A 154 -26.43 -6.56 -6.13
C ILE A 154 -26.92 -7.15 -7.46
N VAL A 155 -26.67 -6.43 -8.55
CA VAL A 155 -26.92 -6.92 -9.92
C VAL A 155 -25.57 -6.98 -10.64
N LEU A 156 -25.11 -8.18 -10.96
CA LEU A 156 -23.91 -8.41 -11.76
C LEU A 156 -24.35 -8.59 -13.22
N THR A 157 -23.89 -7.71 -14.10
CA THR A 157 -24.19 -7.80 -15.54
C THR A 157 -22.94 -7.52 -16.35
N SER A 158 -22.53 -8.47 -17.17
CA SER A 158 -21.50 -8.29 -18.20
C SER A 158 -21.64 -9.40 -19.24
N ALA A 159 -21.18 -9.13 -20.47
CA ALA A 159 -21.15 -10.09 -21.56
C ALA A 159 -20.17 -11.26 -21.31
N THR A 160 -19.30 -11.16 -20.30
CA THR A 160 -18.18 -12.09 -20.06
C THR A 160 -18.15 -12.65 -18.63
N LEU A 161 -19.30 -12.73 -17.94
CA LEU A 161 -19.33 -13.27 -16.57
C LEU A 161 -19.12 -14.79 -16.50
N SER A 162 -19.57 -15.54 -17.51
CA SER A 162 -19.45 -17.00 -17.52
C SER A 162 -18.19 -17.47 -18.24
N VAL A 163 -17.52 -18.49 -17.70
CA VAL A 163 -16.45 -19.23 -18.39
C VAL A 163 -16.98 -20.61 -18.73
N GLY A 164 -16.98 -20.97 -20.02
CA GLY A 164 -17.53 -22.26 -20.47
C GLY A 164 -19.03 -22.44 -20.16
N GLY A 165 -19.80 -21.35 -20.13
CA GLY A 165 -21.24 -21.37 -19.81
C GLY A 165 -21.56 -21.55 -18.33
N ARG A 166 -20.56 -21.48 -17.44
CA ARG A 166 -20.72 -21.62 -15.99
C ARG A 166 -20.26 -20.38 -15.24
N PHE A 167 -20.85 -20.14 -14.06
CA PHE A 167 -20.57 -18.98 -13.21
C PHE A 167 -19.68 -19.28 -12.00
N ASP A 168 -19.31 -20.54 -11.75
CA ASP A 168 -18.58 -20.91 -10.52
C ASP A 168 -17.26 -20.14 -10.36
N TYR A 169 -16.62 -19.78 -11.49
CA TYR A 169 -15.41 -18.97 -11.47
C TYR A 169 -15.64 -17.58 -10.87
N VAL A 170 -16.66 -16.85 -11.34
CA VAL A 170 -16.93 -15.52 -10.78
C VAL A 170 -17.47 -15.66 -9.37
N GLU A 171 -18.36 -16.61 -9.10
CA GLU A 171 -18.91 -16.85 -7.77
C GLU A 171 -17.81 -17.07 -6.73
N GLY A 172 -16.84 -17.94 -7.01
CA GLY A 172 -15.71 -18.19 -6.11
C GLY A 172 -14.78 -16.99 -5.93
N ARG A 173 -14.53 -16.19 -6.99
CA ARG A 173 -13.63 -15.03 -6.95
C ARG A 173 -14.16 -13.84 -6.15
N ILE A 174 -15.48 -13.76 -6.00
CA ILE A 174 -16.13 -12.71 -5.22
C ILE A 174 -16.90 -13.26 -4.01
N GLY A 175 -16.78 -14.56 -3.70
CA GLY A 175 -17.34 -15.19 -2.50
C GLY A 175 -18.86 -15.37 -2.50
N LEU A 176 -19.51 -15.39 -3.67
CA LEU A 176 -20.96 -15.64 -3.75
C LEU A 176 -21.31 -17.08 -3.37
N ASP A 177 -20.43 -18.03 -3.64
CA ASP A 177 -20.54 -19.44 -3.25
C ASP A 177 -20.41 -19.67 -1.74
N ARG A 178 -19.92 -18.65 -1.00
CA ARG A 178 -19.76 -18.66 0.47
C ARG A 178 -20.92 -17.98 1.20
N LEU A 179 -21.87 -17.39 0.48
CA LEU A 179 -23.05 -16.77 1.08
C LEU A 179 -24.03 -17.83 1.58
N PRO A 180 -24.72 -17.60 2.72
CA PRO A 180 -25.76 -18.51 3.18
C PRO A 180 -26.95 -18.50 2.21
N ALA A 181 -27.65 -19.63 2.11
CA ALA A 181 -28.69 -19.85 1.09
C ALA A 181 -29.94 -18.95 1.21
N ASP A 182 -30.09 -18.24 2.32
CA ASP A 182 -31.18 -17.29 2.60
C ASP A 182 -30.87 -15.85 2.16
N ARG A 183 -29.69 -15.63 1.56
CA ARG A 183 -29.23 -14.35 0.99
C ARG A 183 -29.42 -14.26 -0.52
#